data_AF-A0A1M5AF66-F1
#
_entry.id   AF-A0A1M5AF66-F1
#
_cell.length_a   1.000
_cell.length_b   1.000
_cell.length_c   1.000
_cell.angle_alpha   90.00
_cell.angle_beta   90.00
_cell.angle_gamma   90.00
#
_symmetry.space_group_name_H-M   'P 1'
#
loop_
_entity.id
_entity.type
_entity.pdbx_description
1 polymer ?
#
loop_
_entity_poly.entity_id
_entity_poly.type
_entity_poly.pdbx_seq_one_letter_code
_entity_poly.pdbx_strand_id
1 'polypeptide(L)'
;MNITFGAVKSGGYKIKKICIIGLSGTGKSTLAMKLGAVLKIKVYHLDALYWKPGWVQSTMDELMDKQKEILKKECWIIDGNYSDTWSNRLDEADLIIYLDIPRCLRMYRLLKDT
;
A
#
# COMPACT_ATOMS: atom_id res chain seq x y z
N MET A 1 9.61 16.96 -4.55
CA MET A 1 8.72 16.45 -3.48
C MET A 1 9.64 15.83 -2.45
N ASN A 2 9.96 16.60 -1.40
CA ASN A 2 10.89 16.16 -0.38
C ASN A 2 10.13 15.24 0.57
N ILE A 3 10.45 13.95 0.51
CA ILE A 3 10.04 12.99 1.54
C ILE A 3 11.08 13.15 2.64
N THR A 4 10.74 13.90 3.69
CA THR A 4 11.58 13.99 4.89
C THR A 4 11.41 12.68 5.65
N PHE A 5 12.36 11.76 5.51
CA PHE A 5 12.47 10.62 6.40
C PHE A 5 13.05 11.14 7.72
N GLY A 6 12.19 11.28 8.74
CA GLY A 6 12.67 11.42 10.12
C GLY A 6 13.40 10.14 10.49
N ALA A 7 14.69 10.23 10.77
CA ALA A 7 15.47 9.10 11.28
C ALA A 7 14.87 8.65 12.62
N VAL A 8 14.13 7.54 12.61
CA VAL A 8 13.71 6.87 13.84
C VAL A 8 14.97 6.28 14.48
N LYS A 9 15.29 6.72 15.70
CA LYS A 9 16.42 6.21 16.49
C LYS A 9 16.39 4.69 16.49
N SER A 10 17.55 4.07 16.23
CA SER A 10 17.78 2.63 16.28
C SER A 10 17.58 2.10 17.71
N GLY A 11 16.32 1.90 18.08
CA GLY A 11 15.86 1.20 19.26
C GLY A 11 14.82 0.18 18.84
N GLY A 12 15.27 -0.97 18.31
CA GLY A 12 14.56 -2.26 18.34
C GLY A 12 13.19 -2.42 17.66
N TYR A 13 12.59 -1.45 16.99
CA TYR A 13 11.30 -1.68 16.32
C TYR A 13 11.48 -2.40 14.98
N LYS A 14 11.15 -3.70 14.97
CA LYS A 14 11.13 -4.53 13.77
C LYS A 14 9.81 -4.31 13.03
N ILE A 15 9.72 -3.23 12.25
CA ILE A 15 8.56 -2.94 11.40
C ILE A 15 8.45 -4.05 10.35
N LYS A 16 7.37 -4.84 10.40
CA LYS A 16 7.16 -5.97 9.49
C LYS A 16 5.86 -5.85 8.70
N LYS A 17 4.84 -5.17 9.25
CA LYS A 17 3.52 -5.01 8.66
C LYS A 17 3.28 -3.55 8.30
N ILE A 18 3.26 -3.22 7.01
CA ILE A 18 3.18 -1.83 6.54
C ILE A 18 1.96 -1.65 5.64
N CYS A 19 1.08 -0.71 5.98
CA CYS A 19 -0.05 -0.31 5.16
C CYS A 19 0.24 1.02 4.46
N ILE A 20 0.07 1.07 3.15
CA ILE A 20 0.25 2.27 2.33
C ILE A 20 -1.08 2.65 1.69
N ILE A 21 -1.60 3.82 2.06
CA ILE A 21 -2.90 4.34 1.64
C ILE A 21 -2.77 5.72 0.98
N GLY A 22 -3.75 6.09 0.16
CA GLY A 22 -3.76 7.36 -0.57
C GLY A 22 -4.37 7.24 -1.97
N LEU A 23 -4.66 8.39 -2.58
CA LEU A 23 -5.42 8.47 -3.83
C LEU A 23 -4.64 7.92 -5.04
N SER A 24 -5.32 7.49 -6.11
CA SER A 24 -4.65 7.03 -7.33
C SER A 24 -3.72 8.11 -7.92
N GLY A 25 -2.57 7.71 -8.47
CA GLY A 25 -1.58 8.65 -9.02
C GLY A 25 -0.65 9.33 -8.00
N THR A 26 -0.73 8.99 -6.71
CA THR A 26 0.18 9.53 -5.69
C THR A 26 1.53 8.81 -5.59
N GLY A 27 1.74 7.74 -6.37
CA GLY A 27 3.01 6.99 -6.36
C GLY A 27 3.15 6.00 -5.20
N LYS A 28 2.04 5.60 -4.55
CA LYS A 28 2.04 4.57 -3.50
C LYS A 28 2.73 3.28 -3.94
N SER A 29 2.44 2.79 -5.14
CA SER A 29 3.03 1.55 -5.64
C SER A 29 4.53 1.67 -5.82
N THR A 30 5.01 2.83 -6.27
CA THR A 30 6.44 3.13 -6.33
C THR A 30 7.07 3.15 -4.94
N LEU A 31 6.42 3.76 -3.94
CA LEU A 31 6.90 3.75 -2.56
C LEU A 31 6.92 2.33 -1.98
N ALA A 32 5.85 1.56 -2.21
CA ALA A 32 5.69 0.19 -1.75
C ALA A 32 6.82 -0.70 -2.29
N MET A 33 7.10 -0.63 -3.60
CA MET A 33 8.19 -1.37 -4.23
C MET A 33 9.57 -1.00 -3.66
N LYS A 34 9.84 0.30 -3.46
CA LYS A 34 11.10 0.76 -2.86
C LYS A 34 11.26 0.27 -1.43
N LEU A 35 10.22 0.36 -0.61
CA LEU A 35 10.22 -0.15 0.76
C LEU A 35 10.38 -1.67 0.80
N GLY A 36 9.70 -2.40 -0.08
CA GLY A 36 9.85 -3.85 -0.19
C GLY A 36 11.26 -4.28 -0.54
N ALA A 37 11.92 -3.57 -1.45
CA ALA A 37 13.32 -3.82 -1.81
C ALA A 37 14.28 -3.55 -0.64
N VAL A 38 14.11 -2.44 0.08
CA VAL A 38 14.98 -2.04 1.19
C VAL A 38 14.79 -2.95 2.42
N LEU A 39 13.53 -3.22 2.78
CA LEU A 39 13.17 -4.01 3.97
C LEU A 39 13.17 -5.52 3.69
N LYS A 40 13.28 -5.93 2.43
CA LYS A 40 13.13 -7.32 1.97
C LYS A 40 11.79 -7.94 2.38
N ILE A 41 10.73 -7.13 2.36
CA ILE A 41 9.36 -7.55 2.66
C ILE A 41 8.56 -7.63 1.37
N LYS A 42 7.70 -8.66 1.27
CA LYS A 42 6.85 -8.84 0.10
C LYS A 42 5.77 -7.76 0.02
N VAL A 43 5.63 -7.19 -1.17
CA VAL A 43 4.63 -6.16 -1.50
C VAL A 43 3.41 -6.81 -2.12
N TYR A 44 2.23 -6.36 -1.68
CA TYR A 44 0.92 -6.76 -2.15
C TYR A 44 0.15 -5.53 -2.59
N HIS A 45 -0.18 -5.46 -3.88
CA HIS A 45 -1.03 -4.39 -4.42
C HIS A 45 -2.48 -4.88 -4.40
N LEU A 46 -3.38 -4.12 -3.74
CA LEU A 46 -4.79 -4.50 -3.66
C LEU A 46 -5.46 -4.54 -5.02
N ASP A 47 -5.07 -3.65 -5.94
CA ASP A 47 -5.58 -3.67 -7.31
C ASP A 47 -5.28 -5.04 -7.98
N ALA A 48 -4.06 -5.56 -7.81
CA ALA A 48 -3.68 -6.87 -8.34
C ALA A 48 -4.42 -8.05 -7.68
N LEU A 49 -4.94 -7.87 -6.47
CA LEU A 49 -5.76 -8.88 -5.78
C LEU A 49 -7.23 -8.80 -6.19
N TYR A 50 -7.70 -7.59 -6.52
CA TYR A 50 -9.08 -7.28 -6.88
C TYR A 50 -9.42 -7.64 -8.33
N TRP A 51 -8.47 -7.54 -9.26
CA TRP A 51 -8.73 -7.89 -10.67
C TRP A 51 -8.38 -9.35 -10.94
N LYS A 52 -9.33 -10.09 -11.51
CA LYS A 52 -9.10 -11.45 -12.02
C LYS A 52 -8.50 -11.39 -13.43
N PRO A 53 -7.87 -12.49 -13.91
CA PRO A 53 -7.43 -12.58 -15.29
C PRO A 53 -8.56 -12.23 -16.28
N GLY A 54 -8.23 -11.49 -17.34
CA GLY A 54 -9.22 -10.98 -18.28
C GLY A 54 -9.98 -9.74 -17.81
N TRP A 55 -9.44 -9.00 -16.81
CA TRP A 55 -10.04 -7.76 -16.30
C TRP A 55 -11.44 -7.95 -15.73
N VAL A 56 -11.71 -9.13 -15.18
CA VAL A 56 -12.97 -9.44 -14.51
C VAL A 56 -12.92 -8.91 -13.07
N GLN A 57 -13.92 -8.12 -12.68
CA GLN A 57 -14.03 -7.60 -11.32
C GLN A 57 -14.24 -8.76 -10.33
N SER A 58 -13.44 -8.78 -9.26
CA SER A 58 -13.68 -9.65 -8.10
C SER A 58 -14.72 -8.99 -7.18
N THR A 59 -15.39 -9.78 -6.35
CA THR A 59 -16.26 -9.21 -5.31
C THR A 59 -15.42 -8.64 -4.16
N MET A 60 -16.00 -7.75 -3.36
CA MET A 60 -15.31 -7.25 -2.17
C MET A 60 -15.03 -8.36 -1.16
N ASP A 61 -15.93 -9.34 -1.02
CA ASP A 61 -15.72 -10.51 -0.16
C ASP A 61 -14.49 -11.32 -0.60
N GLU A 62 -14.33 -11.57 -1.91
CA GLU A 62 -13.15 -12.28 -2.43
C GLU A 62 -11.86 -11.50 -2.18
N LEU A 63 -11.88 -10.17 -2.28
CA LEU A 63 -10.74 -9.33 -1.93
C LEU A 63 -10.41 -9.42 -0.45
N MET A 64 -11.44 -9.34 0.42
CA MET A 64 -11.28 -9.44 1.87
C MET A 64 -10.72 -10.79 2.29
N ASP A 65 -11.17 -11.89 1.68
CA ASP A 65 -10.67 -13.22 2.00
C ASP A 65 -9.22 -13.41 1.54
N LYS A 66 -8.86 -12.97 0.34
CA LYS A 66 -7.45 -12.93 -0.11
C LYS A 66 -6.58 -12.08 0.82
N GLN A 67 -7.11 -10.96 1.30
CA GLN A 67 -6.41 -10.07 2.22
C GLN A 67 -6.19 -10.72 3.58
N LYS A 68 -7.19 -11.39 4.16
CA LYS A 68 -7.04 -12.13 5.43
C LYS A 68 -5.88 -13.13 5.38
N GLU A 69 -5.71 -13.83 4.26
CA GLU A 69 -4.59 -14.77 4.08
C GLU A 69 -3.22 -14.06 4.05
N ILE A 70 -3.17 -12.80 3.62
CA ILE A 70 -1.94 -11.99 3.66
C ILE A 70 -1.69 -11.46 5.07
N LEU A 71 -2.74 -11.00 5.76
CA LEU A 71 -2.66 -10.43 7.10
C LEU A 71 -2.10 -11.42 8.13
N LYS A 72 -2.46 -12.71 8.00
CA LYS A 72 -1.89 -13.82 8.79
C LYS A 72 -0.37 -13.96 8.73
N LYS A 73 0.30 -13.36 7.74
CA LYS A 73 1.75 -13.47 7.57
C LYS A 73 2.48 -12.58 8.56
N GLU A 74 3.69 -12.99 8.93
CA GLU A 74 4.52 -12.21 9.85
C GLU A 74 4.98 -10.87 9.27
N CYS A 75 5.12 -10.77 7.95
CA CYS A 75 5.60 -9.57 7.28
C CYS A 75 4.90 -9.35 5.92
N TRP A 76 4.45 -8.11 5.70
CA TRP A 76 3.77 -7.70 4.47
C TRP A 76 3.84 -6.17 4.29
N ILE A 77 3.85 -5.74 3.04
CA ILE A 77 3.55 -4.36 2.65
C ILE A 77 2.30 -4.42 1.79
N ILE A 78 1.22 -3.76 2.20
CA ILE A 78 -0.03 -3.69 1.42
C ILE A 78 -0.21 -2.26 0.91
N ASP A 79 -0.35 -2.11 -0.40
CA ASP A 79 -0.66 -0.85 -1.08
C ASP A 79 -2.05 -0.89 -1.69
N GLY A 80 -2.90 0.08 -1.37
CA GLY A 80 -4.17 0.31 -2.06
C GLY A 80 -5.22 1.05 -1.25
N ASN A 81 -6.19 1.64 -1.94
CA ASN A 81 -7.14 2.60 -1.37
C ASN A 81 -8.60 2.08 -1.30
N TYR A 82 -8.78 0.79 -0.99
CA TYR A 82 -10.10 0.19 -0.78
C TYR A 82 -10.59 0.41 0.66
N SER A 83 -11.34 1.49 0.90
CA SER A 83 -11.82 1.91 2.23
C SER A 83 -12.50 0.80 3.03
N ASP A 84 -13.26 -0.07 2.36
CA ASP A 84 -14.05 -1.12 2.99
C ASP A 84 -13.19 -2.20 3.64
N THR A 85 -11.90 -2.22 3.32
CA THR A 85 -10.92 -3.16 3.90
C THR A 85 -9.96 -2.48 4.87
N TRP A 86 -10.24 -1.25 5.31
CA TRP A 86 -9.33 -0.50 6.19
C TRP A 86 -9.23 -1.10 7.58
N SER A 87 -10.35 -1.42 8.25
CA SER A 87 -10.37 -1.92 9.63
C SER A 87 -9.37 -3.06 9.85
N ASN A 88 -9.49 -4.13 9.07
CA ASN A 88 -8.66 -5.33 9.20
C ASN A 88 -7.16 -5.05 8.98
N ARG A 89 -6.83 -4.11 8.10
CA ARG A 89 -5.43 -3.78 7.75
C ARG A 89 -4.79 -2.84 8.76
N LEU A 90 -5.54 -1.84 9.20
CA LEU A 90 -5.03 -0.80 10.09
C LEU A 90 -4.80 -1.37 11.49
N ASP A 91 -5.65 -2.30 11.93
CA ASP A 91 -5.49 -2.96 13.24
C ASP A 91 -4.24 -3.85 13.31
N GLU A 92 -3.84 -4.45 12.19
CA GLU A 92 -2.67 -5.33 12.13
C GLU A 92 -1.36 -4.63 11.70
N ALA A 93 -1.42 -3.38 11.25
CA ALA A 93 -0.24 -2.69 10.72
C ALA A 93 0.65 -2.12 11.84
N ASP A 94 1.95 -2.37 11.76
CA ASP A 94 2.95 -1.70 12.60
C ASP A 94 3.16 -0.24 12.16
N LEU A 95 3.00 0.02 10.86
CA LEU A 95 3.21 1.32 10.24
C LEU A 95 2.16 1.59 9.18
N ILE A 96 1.54 2.76 9.26
CA ILE A 96 0.59 3.26 8.26
C ILE A 96 1.20 4.49 7.58
N ILE A 97 1.31 4.45 6.25
CA ILE A 97 1.83 5.55 5.43
C ILE A 97 0.68 6.09 4.57
N TYR A 98 0.26 7.32 4.86
CA TYR A 98 -0.71 8.04 4.03
C TYR A 98 -0.01 9.01 3.09
N LEU A 99 -0.17 8.78 1.79
CA LEU A 99 0.36 9.64 0.73
C LEU A 99 -0.69 10.65 0.30
N ASP A 100 -0.62 11.85 0.89
CA ASP A 100 -1.37 13.02 0.46
C ASP A 100 -0.52 13.89 -0.48
N ILE A 101 -0.92 13.99 -1.74
CA ILE A 101 -0.24 14.81 -2.75
C ILE A 101 -1.24 15.81 -3.31
N PRO A 102 -0.86 17.10 -3.46
CA PRO A 102 -1.73 18.11 -4.04
C PRO A 102 -2.32 17.66 -5.38
N ARG A 103 -3.63 17.87 -5.53
CA ARG A 103 -4.42 17.47 -6.72
C ARG A 103 -3.79 17.94 -8.03
N CYS A 104 -3.23 19.16 -8.07
CA CYS A 104 -2.59 19.72 -9.25
C CYS A 104 -1.38 18.89 -9.71
N LEU A 105 -0.54 18.45 -8.76
CA LEU A 105 0.64 17.64 -9.06
C LEU A 105 0.25 16.22 -9.50
N ARG A 106 -0.85 15.70 -8.93
CA ARG A 106 -1.43 14.40 -9.34
C ARG A 106 -1.94 14.43 -10.77
N MET A 107 -2.67 15.49 -11.13
CA MET A 107 -3.20 15.67 -12.48
C MET A 107 -2.08 15.83 -13.50
N TYR A 108 -1.06 16.64 -13.18
CA TYR A 108 0.12 16.80 -14.04
C TYR A 108 0.83 15.47 -14.31
N ARG A 109 1.00 14.60 -13.30
CA ARG A 109 1.62 13.28 -13.48
C ARG A 109 0.78 12.36 -14.35
N LEU A 110 -0.54 12.33 -14.14
CA LEU A 110 -1.44 11.53 -14.97
C LEU A 110 -1.43 11.98 -16.44
N LEU A 111 -1.37 13.30 -16.68
CA LEU A 111 -1.33 13.86 -18.03
C LEU A 111 0.04 13.74 -18.72
N LYS A 112 1.11 13.47 -17.98
CA LYS A 112 2.47 13.35 -18.54
C LYS A 112 2.80 11.92 -18.98
N ASP A 113 2.08 10.94 -18.45
CA ASP A 113 2.24 9.51 -18.77
C ASP A 113 1.16 9.02 -19.77
N THR A 114 0.50 9.92 -20.51
CA THR A 114 -0.34 9.62 -21.70
C THR A 114 0.29 10.27 -22.92
#